data_AF-A0A8J5Y0C5-F1
#
_entry.id   AF-A0A8J5Y0C5-F1
#
_cell.length_a   1.000
_cell.length_b   1.000
_cell.length_c   1.000
_cell.angle_alpha   90.00
_cell.angle_beta   90.00
_cell.angle_gamma   90.00
#
_symmetry.space_group_name_H-M   'P 1'
#
loop_
_entity.id
_entity.type
_entity.pdbx_description
1 polymer ?
#
loop_
_entity_poly.entity_id
_entity_poly.type
_entity_poly.pdbx_seq_one_letter_code
_entity_poly.pdbx_strand_id
1 'polypeptide(L)'
;MSMLSRIARPLVGAHLGRGAAVRCLAMGPAAGGKVSDEMLDKLSTLSTQALIDGLWVMGWPSSFIEGARPLAKGQKCAGRAVTLNFVPHRPDIQMDKPAGEASPEYEAFEKCGPREVLVMASVGPWESVGGDIKFLRLKQLRVGGLVTDGSVRDTDEILSYGFPVFSFSTTAKQGPAIMQPWECNGVIECGKVAVRPGDAIIGDQDGVVVVPAAVAEKVYEIAHGREVIEKVIKDELVQNPGPPGRYYPFKPPIKPESPLGQLLTKKGIQFHSTLAGPRRGFAASSGARRGFAAYPGLAADPYMKSEESAAKCLEFMATHRATAVLRTPSKESAAGAMDAAIRGGFKLCEFTLTTPGCLDVLADFRAKYDGKCMVGCGTILDINDAKRAIDAGAQFIIAPVFVPEVVTWCSMRNIVICPGTQTPTEAYGAYKMGAPIQKIFPGVANNHMWIKAVSAALPCLSLMPTSGVDLDNAGEYLKSGAFGVGLVAPLFPPEKVAASDWDAIEANAVKVMEKVRAVGPKLKH
;
A
#
# COMPACT_ATOMS: atom_id res chain seq x y z
N MET A 1 -69.68 -30.51 13.75
CA MET A 1 -69.58 -29.82 12.45
C MET A 1 -68.12 -29.89 12.03
N SER A 2 -67.71 -30.95 11.34
CA SER A 2 -67.68 -31.05 9.86
C SER A 2 -66.79 -29.96 9.25
N MET A 3 -65.85 -30.21 8.36
CA MET A 3 -65.47 -31.41 7.62
C MET A 3 -64.27 -30.96 6.76
N LEU A 4 -63.23 -31.79 6.74
CA LEU A 4 -62.57 -32.25 5.51
C LEU A 4 -62.09 -31.21 4.47
N SER A 5 -60.79 -31.04 4.29
CA SER A 5 -59.94 -31.87 3.39
C SER A 5 -59.56 -31.05 2.13
N ARG A 6 -58.39 -31.17 1.49
CA ARG A 6 -57.54 -32.34 1.15
C ARG A 6 -56.09 -31.84 1.04
N ILE A 7 -55.08 -32.49 1.60
CA ILE A 7 -54.39 -33.72 1.13
C ILE A 7 -53.92 -33.61 -0.34
N ALA A 8 -52.59 -33.48 -0.49
CA ALA A 8 -51.82 -34.29 -1.42
C ALA A 8 -50.46 -34.67 -0.77
N ARG A 9 -50.22 -35.98 -0.66
CA ARG A 9 -48.96 -36.70 -0.40
C ARG A 9 -48.80 -37.68 -1.59
N PRO A 10 -47.71 -38.47 -1.76
CA PRO A 10 -46.40 -38.51 -1.08
C PRO A 10 -45.21 -38.62 -2.08
N LEU A 11 -43.95 -38.68 -1.58
CA LEU A 11 -42.99 -39.80 -1.79
C LEU A 11 -41.50 -39.37 -1.73
N VAL A 12 -40.77 -40.09 -0.85
CA VAL A 12 -39.39 -40.61 -0.98
C VAL A 12 -38.21 -39.62 -0.91
N GLY A 13 -37.24 -39.96 -0.04
CA GLY A 13 -35.90 -39.38 -0.03
C GLY A 13 -35.27 -39.36 1.36
N ALA A 14 -34.92 -40.53 1.89
CA ALA A 14 -33.53 -40.92 2.15
C ALA A 14 -32.91 -40.30 3.41
N HIS A 15 -32.62 -41.16 4.38
CA HIS A 15 -31.54 -40.98 5.34
C HIS A 15 -30.27 -40.50 4.62
N LEU A 16 -29.81 -39.30 4.95
CA LEU A 16 -28.42 -38.91 4.74
C LEU A 16 -27.87 -38.48 6.10
N GLY A 17 -26.87 -39.24 6.54
CA GLY A 17 -26.22 -39.11 7.82
C GLY A 17 -25.54 -37.75 7.99
N ARG A 18 -25.17 -37.50 9.24
CA ARG A 18 -24.28 -36.43 9.68
C ARG A 18 -22.97 -36.50 8.88
N GLY A 19 -22.94 -35.81 7.74
CA GLY A 19 -21.72 -35.46 7.03
C GLY A 19 -21.25 -34.11 7.55
N ALA A 20 -19.98 -34.04 7.96
CA ALA A 20 -19.30 -32.79 8.29
C ALA A 20 -19.60 -31.74 7.20
N ALA A 21 -20.15 -30.59 7.60
CA ALA A 21 -20.33 -29.46 6.70
C ALA A 21 -18.94 -28.99 6.26
N VAL A 22 -18.50 -29.43 5.09
CA VAL A 22 -17.30 -28.94 4.44
C VAL A 22 -17.55 -27.47 4.12
N ARG A 23 -16.87 -26.57 4.83
CA ARG A 23 -16.90 -25.12 4.58
C ARG A 23 -16.33 -24.85 3.20
N CYS A 24 -17.19 -24.72 2.20
CA CYS A 24 -16.81 -24.23 0.88
C CYS A 24 -17.11 -22.73 0.83
N LEU A 25 -16.22 -21.92 1.42
CA LEU A 25 -16.06 -20.53 1.01
C LEU A 25 -15.22 -20.53 -0.27
N ALA A 26 -15.45 -19.59 -1.17
CA ALA A 26 -14.65 -19.38 -2.37
C ALA A 26 -13.22 -18.99 -1.98
N MET A 27 -12.43 -19.98 -1.58
CA MET A 27 -11.00 -19.87 -1.34
C MET A 27 -10.37 -19.87 -2.73
N GLY A 28 -9.79 -18.73 -3.16
CA GLY A 28 -8.67 -18.83 -4.09
C GLY A 28 -7.69 -19.89 -3.58
N PRO A 29 -6.95 -20.61 -4.43
CA PRO A 29 -6.28 -21.85 -4.03
C PRO A 29 -5.42 -21.63 -2.78
N ALA A 30 -5.94 -22.04 -1.62
CA ALA A 30 -5.25 -21.90 -0.33
C ALA A 30 -4.00 -22.77 -0.31
N ALA A 31 -3.99 -23.85 -1.12
CA ALA A 31 -2.83 -24.67 -1.38
C ALA A 31 -2.01 -24.09 -2.55
N GLY A 32 -0.90 -23.43 -2.22
CA GLY A 32 0.14 -23.02 -3.18
C GLY A 32 1.24 -24.08 -3.40
N GLY A 33 1.04 -25.30 -2.90
CA GLY A 33 2.10 -26.29 -2.68
C GLY A 33 2.66 -26.22 -1.26
N LYS A 34 3.64 -27.07 -0.95
CA LYS A 34 4.41 -27.00 0.31
C LYS A 34 5.89 -27.12 0.01
N VAL A 35 6.73 -26.36 0.69
CA VAL A 35 8.18 -26.52 0.63
C VAL A 35 8.56 -27.93 1.07
N SER A 36 9.48 -28.64 0.39
CA SER A 36 9.91 -29.98 0.81
C SER A 36 10.80 -29.94 2.07
N ASP A 37 11.04 -31.08 2.73
CA ASP A 37 11.89 -31.08 3.92
C ASP A 37 13.32 -30.68 3.57
N GLU A 38 13.86 -31.25 2.49
CA GLU A 38 15.17 -30.90 1.96
C GLU A 38 15.29 -29.39 1.65
N MET A 39 14.26 -28.80 1.03
CA MET A 39 14.29 -27.38 0.70
C MET A 39 14.19 -26.50 1.95
N LEU A 40 13.39 -26.91 2.95
CA LEU A 40 13.33 -26.21 4.23
C LEU A 40 14.68 -26.25 4.95
N ASP A 41 15.35 -27.40 4.96
CA ASP A 41 16.69 -27.55 5.55
C ASP A 41 17.68 -26.61 4.86
N LYS A 42 17.67 -26.57 3.52
CA LYS A 42 18.48 -25.63 2.72
C LYS A 42 18.21 -24.17 3.07
N LEU A 43 16.94 -23.74 3.04
CA LEU A 43 16.55 -22.36 3.34
C LEU A 43 16.93 -21.94 4.77
N SER A 44 16.84 -22.86 5.74
CA SER A 44 17.17 -22.59 7.15
C SER A 44 18.65 -22.26 7.39
N THR A 45 19.54 -22.59 6.44
CA THR A 45 20.96 -22.25 6.51
C THR A 45 21.28 -20.81 6.13
N LEU A 46 20.37 -20.14 5.41
CA LEU A 46 20.56 -18.79 4.89
C LEU A 46 20.05 -17.73 5.87
N SER A 47 20.63 -16.54 5.79
CA SER A 47 20.12 -15.37 6.54
C SER A 47 18.79 -14.85 5.95
N THR A 48 17.97 -14.19 6.77
CA THR A 48 16.76 -13.52 6.29
C THR A 48 17.08 -12.49 5.20
N GLN A 49 18.18 -11.74 5.34
CA GLN A 49 18.64 -10.80 4.32
C GLN A 49 19.00 -11.48 2.99
N ALA A 50 19.70 -12.62 3.01
CA ALA A 50 20.02 -13.35 1.78
C ALA A 50 18.76 -13.82 1.04
N LEU A 51 17.74 -14.27 1.78
CA LEU A 51 16.46 -14.68 1.21
C LEU A 51 15.69 -13.49 0.60
N ILE A 52 15.69 -12.33 1.27
CA ILE A 52 15.12 -11.08 0.72
C ILE A 52 15.83 -10.70 -0.58
N ASP A 53 17.16 -10.77 -0.62
CA ASP A 53 17.94 -10.52 -1.83
C ASP A 53 17.57 -11.49 -2.96
N GLY A 54 17.39 -12.77 -2.64
CA GLY A 54 16.96 -13.80 -3.58
C GLY A 54 15.62 -13.46 -4.23
N LEU A 55 14.62 -13.11 -3.41
CA LEU A 55 13.30 -12.65 -3.87
C LEU A 55 13.40 -11.36 -4.70
N TRP A 56 14.18 -10.38 -4.23
CA TRP A 56 14.36 -9.10 -4.92
C TRP A 56 14.96 -9.25 -6.32
N VAL A 57 15.96 -10.13 -6.49
CA VAL A 57 16.56 -10.43 -7.80
C VAL A 57 15.53 -11.02 -8.77
N MET A 58 14.57 -11.79 -8.26
CA MET A 58 13.47 -12.34 -9.05
C MET A 58 12.35 -11.33 -9.35
N GLY A 59 12.45 -10.09 -8.83
CA GLY A 59 11.41 -9.08 -8.94
C GLY A 59 10.19 -9.37 -8.05
N TRP A 60 10.33 -10.25 -7.05
CA TRP A 60 9.27 -10.48 -6.08
C TRP A 60 9.16 -9.30 -5.11
N PRO A 61 7.93 -8.94 -4.67
CA PRO A 61 7.76 -7.96 -3.62
C PRO A 61 8.44 -8.42 -2.32
N SER A 62 8.79 -7.45 -1.47
CA SER A 62 9.34 -7.78 -0.14
C SER A 62 8.39 -8.73 0.58
N SER A 63 8.93 -9.83 1.07
CA SER A 63 8.20 -10.83 1.85
C SER A 63 8.68 -10.87 3.30
N PHE A 64 9.12 -9.72 3.82
CA PHE A 64 9.53 -9.51 5.20
C PHE A 64 8.32 -9.12 6.06
N ILE A 65 8.02 -9.90 7.10
CA ILE A 65 6.88 -9.66 8.00
C ILE A 65 7.21 -8.45 8.87
N GLU A 66 6.57 -7.31 8.60
CA GLU A 66 6.84 -6.09 9.32
C GLU A 66 6.47 -6.21 10.81
N GLY A 67 7.40 -5.79 11.67
CA GLY A 67 7.20 -5.74 13.12
C GLY A 67 7.50 -7.05 13.85
N ALA A 68 7.46 -8.21 13.22
CA ALA A 68 7.75 -9.49 13.88
C ALA A 68 9.23 -9.58 14.30
N ARG A 69 9.52 -9.27 15.58
CA ARG A 69 10.85 -9.31 16.19
C ARG A 69 10.98 -10.48 17.16
N PRO A 70 12.16 -11.10 17.26
CA PRO A 70 12.37 -12.19 18.22
C PRO A 70 12.22 -11.67 19.65
N LEU A 71 11.58 -12.46 20.53
CA LEU A 71 11.44 -12.12 21.95
C LEU A 71 12.78 -12.07 22.67
N ALA A 72 13.75 -12.89 22.24
CA ALA A 72 15.07 -12.93 22.82
C ALA A 72 16.17 -12.99 21.76
N LYS A 73 17.34 -12.47 22.12
CA LYS A 73 18.51 -12.48 21.25
C LYS A 73 18.88 -13.90 20.85
N GLY A 74 19.16 -14.11 19.56
CA GLY A 74 19.64 -15.39 19.03
C GLY A 74 18.56 -16.42 18.73
N GLN A 75 17.28 -16.09 18.91
CA GLN A 75 16.20 -16.95 18.42
C GLN A 75 16.25 -17.06 16.89
N LYS A 76 16.04 -18.27 16.40
CA LYS A 76 15.90 -18.59 14.97
C LYS A 76 14.70 -19.50 14.80
N CYS A 77 13.89 -19.27 13.76
CA CYS A 77 12.83 -20.18 13.38
C CYS A 77 12.97 -20.61 11.92
N ALA A 78 12.56 -21.85 11.64
CA ALA A 78 12.45 -22.39 10.31
C ALA A 78 11.32 -23.41 10.29
N GLY A 79 10.33 -23.20 9.43
CA GLY A 79 9.25 -24.16 9.27
C GLY A 79 8.30 -23.78 8.17
N ARG A 80 7.37 -24.67 7.86
CA ARG A 80 6.24 -24.39 6.97
C ARG A 80 5.19 -23.60 7.72
N ALA A 81 4.61 -22.61 7.06
CA ALA A 81 3.52 -21.85 7.63
C ALA A 81 2.32 -22.76 7.91
N VAL A 82 1.88 -22.77 9.17
CA VAL A 82 0.50 -23.06 9.56
C VAL A 82 -0.11 -21.70 9.90
N THR A 83 -1.15 -21.30 9.20
CA THR A 83 -1.69 -19.93 9.33
C THR A 83 -2.90 -19.88 10.26
N LEU A 84 -3.05 -18.78 10.98
CA LEU A 84 -4.22 -18.49 11.81
C LEU A 84 -4.58 -17.01 11.66
N ASN A 85 -5.83 -16.73 11.32
CA ASN A 85 -6.35 -15.37 11.19
C ASN A 85 -7.21 -14.98 12.38
N PHE A 86 -6.97 -13.79 12.93
CA PHE A 86 -7.86 -13.14 13.89
C PHE A 86 -8.74 -12.11 13.18
N VAL A 87 -9.96 -11.94 13.67
CA VAL A 87 -10.87 -10.87 13.24
C VAL A 87 -11.26 -10.00 14.43
N PRO A 88 -11.64 -8.72 14.21
CA PRO A 88 -12.08 -7.86 15.29
C PRO A 88 -13.22 -8.49 16.10
N HIS A 89 -13.21 -8.26 17.41
CA HIS A 89 -14.23 -8.78 18.30
C HIS A 89 -15.60 -8.26 17.88
N ARG A 90 -16.52 -9.20 17.75
CA ARG A 90 -17.93 -8.95 17.42
C ARG A 90 -18.78 -10.05 18.05
N PRO A 91 -19.78 -9.72 18.90
CA PRO A 91 -20.57 -10.71 19.60
C PRO A 91 -21.25 -11.75 18.70
N ASP A 92 -21.78 -11.32 17.54
CA ASP A 92 -22.41 -12.22 16.56
C ASP A 92 -21.41 -13.23 15.98
N ILE A 93 -20.23 -12.76 15.57
CA ILE A 93 -19.16 -13.62 15.06
C ILE A 93 -18.63 -14.54 16.18
N GLN A 94 -18.61 -14.08 17.43
CA GLN A 94 -18.18 -14.89 18.58
C GLN A 94 -19.13 -16.06 18.84
N MET A 95 -20.44 -15.85 18.63
CA MET A 95 -21.46 -16.89 18.72
C MET A 95 -21.32 -17.94 17.61
N ASP A 96 -20.94 -17.51 16.40
CA ASP A 96 -20.72 -18.40 15.26
C ASP A 96 -19.39 -19.17 15.33
N LYS A 97 -18.43 -18.65 16.12
CA LYS A 97 -17.12 -19.25 16.28
C LYS A 97 -17.23 -20.61 16.98
N PRO A 98 -16.71 -21.69 16.38
CA PRO A 98 -16.60 -22.97 17.08
C PRO A 98 -15.89 -22.84 18.43
N ALA A 99 -16.41 -23.53 19.44
CA ALA A 99 -15.88 -23.53 20.80
C ALA A 99 -15.02 -24.77 21.07
N GLY A 100 -14.24 -24.73 22.15
CA GLY A 100 -13.38 -25.84 22.57
C GLY A 100 -12.39 -26.23 21.48
N GLU A 101 -12.06 -27.52 21.39
CA GLU A 101 -11.07 -28.09 20.45
C GLU A 101 -11.37 -27.80 18.97
N ALA A 102 -12.63 -27.50 18.63
CA ALA A 102 -13.03 -27.12 17.27
C ALA A 102 -12.72 -25.64 16.93
N SER A 103 -12.28 -24.83 17.90
CA SER A 103 -11.88 -23.43 17.68
C SER A 103 -10.73 -23.38 16.66
N PRO A 104 -10.75 -22.43 15.70
CA PRO A 104 -9.69 -22.29 14.69
C PRO A 104 -8.27 -22.21 15.28
N GLU A 105 -8.13 -21.62 16.48
CA GLU A 105 -6.84 -21.51 17.16
C GLU A 105 -6.26 -22.88 17.56
N TYR A 106 -7.09 -23.77 18.11
CA TYR A 106 -6.64 -25.09 18.55
C TYR A 106 -6.49 -26.03 17.36
N GLU A 107 -7.34 -25.90 16.34
CA GLU A 107 -7.12 -26.57 15.06
C GLU A 107 -5.74 -26.20 14.47
N ALA A 108 -5.35 -24.93 14.53
CA ALA A 108 -4.04 -24.49 14.07
C ALA A 108 -2.91 -25.08 14.91
N PHE A 109 -3.06 -25.13 16.23
CA PHE A 109 -2.05 -25.72 17.12
C PHE A 109 -1.82 -27.19 16.79
N GLU A 110 -2.89 -27.98 16.60
CA GLU A 110 -2.76 -29.41 16.30
C GLU A 110 -2.22 -29.73 14.89
N LYS A 111 -2.10 -28.73 14.01
CA LYS A 111 -1.40 -28.86 12.72
C LYS A 111 0.10 -28.57 12.84
N CYS A 112 0.56 -28.06 13.97
CA CYS A 112 1.96 -27.70 14.18
C CYS A 112 2.81 -28.89 14.66
N GLY A 113 4.09 -28.82 14.35
CA GLY A 113 5.13 -29.74 14.77
C GLY A 113 6.52 -29.11 14.58
N PRO A 114 7.60 -29.91 14.69
CA PRO A 114 8.97 -29.42 14.60
C PRO A 114 9.37 -28.76 13.28
N ARG A 115 8.60 -28.96 12.22
CA ARG A 115 8.89 -28.41 10.88
C ARG A 115 7.83 -27.41 10.44
N GLU A 116 7.03 -26.95 11.37
CA GLU A 116 5.95 -26.00 11.16
C GLU A 116 6.18 -24.77 12.03
N VAL A 117 5.88 -23.61 11.46
CA VAL A 117 5.86 -22.32 12.16
C VAL A 117 4.42 -21.84 12.14
N LEU A 118 3.87 -21.58 13.32
CA LEU A 118 2.54 -21.00 13.44
C LEU A 118 2.64 -19.50 13.12
N VAL A 119 1.94 -19.06 12.07
CA VAL A 119 1.87 -17.66 11.65
C VAL A 119 0.48 -17.12 11.99
N MET A 120 0.41 -16.17 12.93
CA MET A 120 -0.84 -15.62 13.44
C MET A 120 -0.99 -14.16 13.00
N ALA A 121 -1.98 -13.89 12.14
CA ALA A 121 -2.35 -12.53 11.74
C ALA A 121 -3.27 -11.91 12.80
N SER A 122 -2.81 -10.83 13.42
CA SER A 122 -3.55 -10.05 14.41
C SER A 122 -4.38 -8.96 13.73
N VAL A 123 -5.39 -8.43 14.45
CA VAL A 123 -6.16 -7.27 13.98
C VAL A 123 -5.40 -5.95 14.15
N GLY A 124 -4.28 -5.99 14.88
CA GLY A 124 -3.47 -4.84 15.22
C GLY A 124 -2.19 -5.23 15.98
N PRO A 125 -1.20 -4.32 16.02
CA PRO A 125 0.13 -4.62 16.54
C PRO A 125 0.22 -4.87 18.05
N TRP A 126 -0.71 -4.32 18.82
CA TRP A 126 -0.64 -4.31 20.30
C TRP A 126 -1.46 -5.42 20.95
N GLU A 127 -2.15 -6.22 20.13
CA GLU A 127 -3.22 -7.11 20.55
C GLU A 127 -2.64 -8.50 20.83
N SER A 128 -2.97 -9.08 21.99
CA SER A 128 -2.42 -10.37 22.41
C SER A 128 -3.02 -11.53 21.61
N VAL A 129 -2.22 -12.19 20.79
CA VAL A 129 -2.65 -13.42 20.08
C VAL A 129 -2.64 -14.66 20.98
N GLY A 130 -1.88 -14.61 22.07
CA GLY A 130 -1.78 -15.69 23.05
C GLY A 130 -0.79 -15.39 24.18
N GLY A 131 -0.60 -16.40 25.02
CA GLY A 131 0.23 -16.38 26.22
C GLY A 131 0.37 -17.80 26.78
N ASP A 132 0.85 -17.90 28.01
CA ASP A 132 1.34 -19.09 28.70
C ASP A 132 0.58 -20.40 28.35
N ILE A 133 -0.61 -20.60 28.91
CA ILE A 133 -1.37 -21.86 28.78
C ILE A 133 -1.62 -22.26 27.33
N LYS A 134 -1.88 -21.30 26.44
CA LYS A 134 -2.11 -21.59 25.02
C LYS A 134 -0.83 -22.06 24.34
N PHE A 135 0.29 -21.42 24.65
CA PHE A 135 1.58 -21.72 24.03
C PHE A 135 2.31 -22.90 24.66
N LEU A 136 1.91 -23.34 25.86
CA LEU A 136 2.34 -24.62 26.43
C LEU A 136 2.04 -25.78 25.47
N ARG A 137 0.92 -25.74 24.74
CA ARG A 137 0.60 -26.78 23.76
C ARG A 137 1.59 -26.78 22.59
N LEU A 138 1.99 -25.60 22.10
CA LEU A 138 2.99 -25.47 21.04
C LEU A 138 4.37 -26.00 21.48
N LYS A 139 4.74 -25.81 22.75
CA LYS A 139 5.91 -26.45 23.36
C LYS A 139 5.80 -27.98 23.34
N GLN A 140 4.66 -28.54 23.75
CA GLN A 140 4.45 -29.99 23.76
C GLN A 140 4.57 -30.60 22.35
N LEU A 141 4.09 -29.88 21.34
CA LEU A 141 4.20 -30.24 19.93
C LEU A 141 5.59 -29.97 19.35
N ARG A 142 6.48 -29.34 20.12
CA ARG A 142 7.84 -28.95 19.72
C ARG A 142 7.83 -28.11 18.45
N VAL A 143 6.96 -27.10 18.39
CA VAL A 143 6.79 -26.26 17.20
C VAL A 143 8.12 -25.64 16.72
N GLY A 144 8.30 -25.54 15.39
CA GLY A 144 9.46 -24.89 14.78
C GLY A 144 9.53 -23.37 15.02
N GLY A 145 8.40 -22.76 15.38
CA GLY A 145 8.31 -21.38 15.88
C GLY A 145 6.90 -20.80 15.88
N LEU A 146 6.78 -19.59 16.40
CA LEU A 146 5.58 -18.76 16.31
C LEU A 146 5.95 -17.38 15.76
N VAL A 147 5.18 -16.90 14.79
CA VAL A 147 5.34 -15.58 14.18
C VAL A 147 4.01 -14.85 14.18
N THR A 148 4.00 -13.59 14.60
CA THR A 148 2.80 -12.75 14.55
C THR A 148 3.16 -11.29 14.33
N ASP A 149 2.27 -10.56 13.67
CA ASP A 149 2.29 -9.10 13.61
C ASP A 149 1.51 -8.44 14.77
N GLY A 150 0.98 -9.23 15.69
CA GLY A 150 0.43 -8.80 16.97
C GLY A 150 1.42 -8.94 18.12
N SER A 151 0.90 -8.91 19.34
CA SER A 151 1.69 -9.04 20.57
C SER A 151 1.47 -10.38 21.26
N VAL A 152 2.39 -10.76 22.14
CA VAL A 152 2.26 -11.93 23.02
C VAL A 152 2.29 -11.52 24.50
N ARG A 153 1.75 -12.37 25.38
CA ARG A 153 1.76 -12.19 26.84
C ARG A 153 2.60 -13.25 27.52
N ASP A 154 2.88 -13.05 28.81
CA ASP A 154 3.54 -14.06 29.66
C ASP A 154 4.95 -14.37 29.12
N THR A 155 5.69 -13.30 28.83
CA THR A 155 6.98 -13.36 28.11
C THR A 155 7.98 -14.27 28.78
N ASP A 156 8.09 -14.20 30.12
CA ASP A 156 9.06 -15.00 30.87
C ASP A 156 8.74 -16.50 30.78
N GLU A 157 7.45 -16.85 30.87
CA GLU A 157 6.96 -18.21 30.69
C GLU A 157 7.20 -18.70 29.26
N ILE A 158 6.89 -17.89 28.25
CA ILE A 158 7.14 -18.23 26.84
C ILE A 158 8.63 -18.46 26.58
N LEU A 159 9.50 -17.61 27.11
CA LEU A 159 10.96 -17.78 26.96
C LEU A 159 11.43 -19.10 27.60
N SER A 160 10.83 -19.50 28.74
CA SER A 160 11.12 -20.79 29.39
C SER A 160 10.69 -22.01 28.56
N TYR A 161 9.86 -21.83 27.53
CA TYR A 161 9.39 -22.90 26.66
C TYR A 161 10.39 -23.30 25.58
N GLY A 162 11.34 -22.41 25.27
CA GLY A 162 12.51 -22.73 24.45
C GLY A 162 12.26 -22.84 22.94
N PHE A 163 11.03 -22.60 22.46
CA PHE A 163 10.76 -22.46 21.03
C PHE A 163 10.82 -20.97 20.61
N PRO A 164 11.19 -20.67 19.36
CA PRO A 164 11.37 -19.31 18.91
C PRO A 164 10.03 -18.60 18.71
N VAL A 165 9.93 -17.36 19.19
CA VAL A 165 8.72 -16.53 19.07
C VAL A 165 9.09 -15.17 18.53
N PHE A 166 8.39 -14.77 17.47
CA PHE A 166 8.53 -13.49 16.81
C PHE A 166 7.21 -12.74 16.87
N SER A 167 7.22 -11.54 17.43
CA SER A 167 6.03 -10.72 17.66
C SER A 167 6.33 -9.24 17.46
N PHE A 168 5.29 -8.44 17.19
CA PHE A 168 5.39 -6.98 17.14
C PHE A 168 5.82 -6.40 18.49
N SER A 169 5.23 -6.89 19.57
CA SER A 169 5.57 -6.47 20.93
C SER A 169 5.22 -7.55 21.95
N THR A 170 5.50 -7.27 23.21
CA THR A 170 4.93 -7.98 24.36
C THR A 170 3.91 -7.07 25.02
N THR A 171 2.88 -7.66 25.64
CA THR A 171 1.79 -6.89 26.24
C THR A 171 1.31 -7.58 27.51
N ALA A 172 0.51 -6.87 28.32
CA ALA A 172 -0.29 -7.46 29.40
C ALA A 172 -1.79 -7.51 29.05
N LYS A 173 -2.19 -6.91 27.91
CA LYS A 173 -3.60 -6.81 27.48
C LYS A 173 -4.15 -8.16 27.05
N GLN A 174 -5.39 -8.45 27.43
CA GLN A 174 -6.10 -9.64 26.95
C GLN A 174 -6.57 -9.45 25.50
N GLY A 175 -6.29 -10.43 24.64
CA GLY A 175 -6.75 -10.44 23.25
C GLY A 175 -8.27 -10.58 23.04
N PRO A 176 -8.98 -11.46 23.77
CA PRO A 176 -10.40 -11.74 23.52
C PRO A 176 -11.35 -10.55 23.60
N ALA A 177 -10.95 -9.44 24.25
CA ALA A 177 -11.75 -8.23 24.31
C ALA A 177 -11.74 -7.41 23.00
N ILE A 178 -10.74 -7.63 22.13
CA ILE A 178 -10.49 -6.84 20.92
C ILE A 178 -10.56 -7.70 19.66
N MET A 179 -10.25 -8.99 19.76
CA MET A 179 -10.22 -9.91 18.62
C MET A 179 -10.52 -11.36 18.99
N GLN A 180 -10.81 -12.17 17.97
CA GLN A 180 -11.08 -13.59 18.10
C GLN A 180 -10.51 -14.39 16.93
N PRO A 181 -10.04 -15.62 17.15
CA PRO A 181 -9.54 -16.48 16.07
C PRO A 181 -10.71 -16.91 15.18
N TRP A 182 -10.51 -16.86 13.87
CA TRP A 182 -11.60 -17.06 12.91
C TRP A 182 -11.31 -18.13 11.86
N GLU A 183 -10.09 -18.14 11.32
CA GLU A 183 -9.74 -19.00 10.20
C GLU A 183 -8.41 -19.69 10.45
N CYS A 184 -8.43 -21.03 10.37
CA CYS A 184 -7.24 -21.87 10.43
C CYS A 184 -6.83 -22.27 9.00
N ASN A 185 -5.53 -22.18 8.71
CA ASN A 185 -4.92 -22.68 7.50
C ASN A 185 -5.48 -22.06 6.19
N GLY A 186 -5.89 -20.80 6.27
CA GLY A 186 -6.27 -19.96 5.12
C GLY A 186 -5.11 -19.07 4.66
N VAL A 187 -5.31 -18.31 3.58
CA VAL A 187 -4.34 -17.29 3.16
C VAL A 187 -4.53 -16.05 4.03
N ILE A 188 -3.48 -15.63 4.75
CA ILE A 188 -3.55 -14.49 5.68
C ILE A 188 -2.62 -13.36 5.24
N GLU A 189 -2.93 -12.15 5.67
CA GLU A 189 -1.96 -11.04 5.67
C GLU A 189 -1.36 -10.95 7.07
N CYS A 190 -0.05 -11.12 7.21
CA CYS A 190 0.68 -10.96 8.46
C CYS A 190 1.80 -9.96 8.25
N GLY A 191 1.76 -8.82 8.92
CA GLY A 191 2.79 -7.77 8.82
C GLY A 191 2.98 -7.28 7.39
N LYS A 192 1.86 -7.05 6.67
CA LYS A 192 1.79 -6.64 5.25
C LYS A 192 2.31 -7.67 4.24
N VAL A 193 2.51 -8.92 4.65
CA VAL A 193 2.92 -10.02 3.78
C VAL A 193 1.81 -11.04 3.68
N ALA A 194 1.45 -11.42 2.46
CA ALA A 194 0.56 -12.54 2.24
C ALA A 194 1.28 -13.86 2.55
N VAL A 195 0.71 -14.67 3.43
CA VAL A 195 1.26 -15.97 3.85
C VAL A 195 0.28 -17.07 3.48
N ARG A 196 0.75 -18.07 2.74
CA ARG A 196 -0.03 -19.27 2.46
C ARG A 196 0.45 -20.42 3.34
N PRO A 197 -0.46 -21.33 3.73
CA PRO A 197 -0.06 -22.61 4.30
C PRO A 197 0.99 -23.31 3.44
N GLY A 198 2.06 -23.80 4.07
CA GLY A 198 3.13 -24.53 3.39
C GLY A 198 4.27 -23.68 2.81
N ASP A 199 4.16 -22.34 2.81
CA ASP A 199 5.28 -21.44 2.54
C ASP A 199 6.37 -21.61 3.61
N ALA A 200 7.64 -21.40 3.26
CA ALA A 200 8.71 -21.45 4.24
C ALA A 200 8.78 -20.13 5.03
N ILE A 201 8.85 -20.25 6.35
CA ILE A 201 9.00 -19.14 7.29
C ILE A 201 10.38 -19.27 7.90
N ILE A 202 11.26 -18.33 7.59
CA ILE A 202 12.62 -18.27 8.10
C ILE A 202 12.77 -17.00 8.92
N GLY A 203 13.22 -17.14 10.17
CA GLY A 203 13.42 -16.01 11.07
C GLY A 203 14.77 -16.05 11.78
N ASP A 204 15.38 -14.89 11.95
CA ASP A 204 16.62 -14.67 12.68
C ASP A 204 16.58 -13.33 13.43
N GLN A 205 17.72 -12.83 13.91
CA GLN A 205 17.75 -11.60 14.70
C GLN A 205 17.17 -10.37 13.98
N ASP A 206 17.19 -10.36 12.64
CA ASP A 206 16.76 -9.24 11.81
C ASP A 206 15.26 -9.29 11.47
N GLY A 207 14.56 -10.36 11.83
CA GLY A 207 13.11 -10.49 11.68
C GLY A 207 12.71 -11.81 11.00
N VAL A 208 11.63 -11.78 10.23
CA VAL A 208 11.06 -12.98 9.60
C VAL A 208 10.77 -12.74 8.12
N VAL A 209 11.12 -13.72 7.28
CA VAL A 209 10.88 -13.72 5.85
C VAL A 209 10.03 -14.92 5.46
N VAL A 210 9.07 -14.67 4.57
CA VAL A 210 8.24 -15.68 3.91
C VAL A 210 8.87 -15.99 2.57
N VAL A 211 9.18 -17.27 2.32
CA VAL A 211 9.63 -17.77 1.03
C VAL A 211 8.51 -18.59 0.42
N PRO A 212 7.84 -18.10 -0.65
CA PRO A 212 6.70 -18.81 -1.22
C PRO A 212 7.09 -20.17 -1.77
N ALA A 213 6.26 -21.19 -1.51
CA ALA A 213 6.58 -22.57 -1.86
C ALA A 213 6.90 -22.77 -3.36
N ALA A 214 6.18 -22.06 -4.23
CA ALA A 214 6.33 -22.16 -5.69
C ALA A 214 7.67 -21.65 -6.23
N VAL A 215 8.41 -20.84 -5.47
CA VAL A 215 9.70 -20.25 -5.91
C VAL A 215 10.86 -20.55 -4.97
N ALA A 216 10.64 -21.36 -3.92
CA ALA A 216 11.62 -21.65 -2.88
C ALA A 216 12.96 -22.14 -3.41
N GLU A 217 12.96 -23.05 -4.40
CA GLU A 217 14.18 -23.57 -5.03
C GLU A 217 14.98 -22.46 -5.72
N LYS A 218 14.30 -21.62 -6.49
CA LYS A 218 14.95 -20.50 -7.21
C LYS A 218 15.49 -19.44 -6.26
N VAL A 219 14.75 -19.14 -5.20
CA VAL A 219 15.20 -18.22 -4.14
C VAL A 219 16.46 -18.76 -3.48
N TYR A 220 16.49 -20.06 -3.12
CA TYR A 220 17.66 -20.69 -2.54
C TYR A 220 18.87 -20.63 -3.46
N GLU A 221 18.73 -21.00 -4.74
CA GLU A 221 19.84 -20.95 -5.72
C GLU A 221 20.47 -19.55 -5.79
N ILE A 222 19.63 -18.52 -5.86
CA ILE A 222 20.10 -17.13 -5.97
C ILE A 222 20.75 -16.67 -4.67
N ALA A 223 20.07 -16.88 -3.54
CA ALA A 223 20.53 -16.44 -2.23
C ALA A 223 21.84 -17.13 -1.83
N HIS A 224 21.89 -18.46 -1.95
CA HIS A 224 23.10 -19.25 -1.67
C HIS A 224 24.26 -18.85 -2.59
N GLY A 225 24.02 -18.69 -3.89
CA GLY A 225 25.05 -18.25 -4.84
C GLY A 225 25.64 -16.88 -4.48
N ARG A 226 24.82 -15.95 -3.97
CA ARG A 226 25.28 -14.64 -3.51
C ARG A 226 26.11 -14.74 -2.23
N GLU A 227 25.67 -15.52 -1.24
CA GLU A 227 26.44 -15.72 0.00
C GLU A 227 27.83 -16.31 -0.26
N VAL A 228 27.96 -17.26 -1.21
CA VAL A 228 29.25 -17.82 -1.63
C VAL A 228 30.17 -16.72 -2.17
N ILE A 229 29.66 -15.82 -3.00
CA ILE A 229 30.44 -14.68 -3.53
C ILE A 229 30.82 -13.73 -2.39
N GLU A 230 29.86 -13.35 -1.53
CA GLU A 230 30.13 -12.45 -0.42
C GLU A 230 31.17 -13.00 0.55
N LYS A 231 31.18 -14.31 0.78
CA LYS A 231 32.22 -14.97 1.57
C LYS A 231 33.60 -14.78 0.93
N VAL A 232 33.72 -15.01 -0.38
CA VAL A 232 34.99 -14.78 -1.09
C VAL A 232 35.44 -13.32 -1.00
N ILE A 233 34.50 -12.38 -1.13
CA ILE A 233 34.78 -10.95 -0.98
C ILE A 233 35.26 -10.63 0.44
N LYS A 234 34.58 -11.15 1.47
CA LYS A 234 34.95 -10.95 2.87
C LYS A 234 36.34 -11.52 3.16
N ASP A 235 36.61 -12.77 2.75
CA ASP A 235 37.90 -13.43 2.95
C ASP A 235 39.04 -12.65 2.26
N GLU A 236 38.80 -12.13 1.05
CA GLU A 236 39.77 -11.29 0.34
C GLU A 236 40.01 -9.96 1.05
N LEU A 237 38.96 -9.28 1.54
CA LEU A 237 39.09 -8.00 2.25
C LEU A 237 39.71 -8.15 3.64
N VAL A 238 39.60 -9.34 4.26
CA VAL A 238 40.32 -9.67 5.50
C VAL A 238 41.82 -9.82 5.23
N GLN A 239 42.20 -10.49 4.13
CA GLN A 239 43.60 -10.68 3.76
C GLN A 239 44.24 -9.42 3.19
N ASN A 240 43.46 -8.66 2.40
CA ASN A 240 43.90 -7.45 1.70
C ASN A 240 42.92 -6.30 2.00
N PRO A 241 43.09 -5.62 3.15
CA PRO A 241 42.18 -4.56 3.57
C PRO A 241 42.03 -3.44 2.54
N GLY A 242 40.78 -3.04 2.29
CA GLY A 242 40.43 -1.98 1.34
C GLY A 242 38.92 -1.70 1.31
N PRO A 243 38.47 -0.69 0.56
CA PRO A 243 37.05 -0.37 0.47
C PRO A 243 36.28 -1.53 -0.20
N PRO A 244 35.12 -1.93 0.33
CA PRO A 244 34.31 -3.02 -0.23
C PRO A 244 33.82 -2.69 -1.65
N GLY A 245 33.75 -1.40 -2.01
CA GLY A 245 33.42 -0.88 -3.34
C GLY A 245 34.20 -1.51 -4.50
N ARG A 246 35.38 -2.08 -4.23
CA ARG A 246 36.18 -2.80 -5.23
C ARG A 246 35.50 -4.07 -5.74
N TYR A 247 34.71 -4.73 -4.89
CA TYR A 247 34.08 -6.01 -5.17
C TYR A 247 32.55 -6.01 -4.98
N TYR A 248 32.01 -5.06 -4.22
CA TYR A 248 30.60 -4.98 -3.80
C TYR A 248 30.03 -3.56 -3.99
N PRO A 249 28.76 -3.37 -4.41
CA PRO A 249 27.78 -4.41 -4.74
C PRO A 249 28.07 -5.02 -6.10
N PHE A 250 27.87 -6.34 -6.23
CA PHE A 250 28.00 -7.02 -7.51
C PHE A 250 26.64 -7.15 -8.20
N LYS A 251 26.65 -7.01 -9.54
CA LYS A 251 25.46 -7.14 -10.37
C LYS A 251 25.66 -8.29 -11.37
N PRO A 252 24.76 -9.26 -11.41
CA PRO A 252 24.80 -10.27 -12.47
C PRO A 252 24.53 -9.67 -13.88
N PRO A 253 25.17 -10.19 -14.94
CA PRO A 253 26.29 -11.13 -14.90
C PRO A 253 27.58 -10.44 -14.44
N ILE A 254 28.40 -11.16 -13.66
CA ILE A 254 29.71 -10.66 -13.21
C ILE A 254 30.65 -10.69 -14.40
N LYS A 255 31.22 -9.53 -14.74
CA LYS A 255 32.16 -9.40 -15.85
C LYS A 255 33.49 -10.07 -15.50
N PRO A 256 34.02 -11.02 -16.31
CA PRO A 256 35.29 -11.70 -16.03
C PRO A 256 36.47 -10.76 -15.78
N GLU A 257 36.50 -9.63 -16.49
CA GLU A 257 37.53 -8.60 -16.41
C GLU A 257 37.43 -7.69 -15.17
N SER A 258 36.29 -7.71 -14.47
CA SER A 258 36.11 -6.89 -13.26
C SER A 258 36.99 -7.39 -12.11
N PRO A 259 37.32 -6.56 -11.10
CA PRO A 259 38.09 -6.99 -9.94
C PRO A 259 37.48 -8.24 -9.26
N LEU A 260 36.15 -8.30 -9.18
CA LEU A 260 35.45 -9.48 -8.66
C LEU A 260 35.55 -10.69 -9.60
N GLY A 261 35.39 -10.50 -10.91
CA GLY A 261 35.52 -11.58 -11.90
C GLY A 261 36.90 -12.24 -11.88
N GLN A 262 37.96 -11.42 -11.78
CA GLN A 262 39.34 -11.90 -11.64
C GLN A 262 39.54 -12.65 -10.32
N LEU A 263 38.99 -12.14 -9.21
CA LEU A 263 39.05 -12.78 -7.90
C LEU A 263 38.36 -14.15 -7.90
N LEU A 264 37.15 -14.23 -8.44
CA LEU A 264 36.40 -15.49 -8.56
C LEU A 264 37.14 -16.51 -9.43
N THR A 265 37.70 -16.05 -10.57
CA THR A 265 38.51 -16.89 -11.47
C THR A 265 39.75 -17.44 -10.75
N LYS A 266 40.47 -16.59 -10.01
CA LYS A 266 41.64 -16.99 -9.21
C LYS A 266 41.29 -18.05 -8.16
N LYS A 267 40.07 -18.01 -7.61
CA LYS A 267 39.57 -18.97 -6.61
C LYS A 267 38.91 -20.21 -7.24
N GLY A 268 38.90 -20.33 -8.57
CA GLY A 268 38.29 -21.47 -9.28
C GLY A 268 36.76 -21.48 -9.22
N ILE A 269 36.11 -20.36 -8.89
CA ILE A 269 34.66 -20.27 -8.76
C ILE A 269 34.08 -19.81 -10.09
N GLN A 270 33.38 -20.70 -10.78
CA GLN A 270 32.61 -20.35 -11.97
C GLN A 270 31.21 -19.89 -11.57
N PHE A 271 30.95 -18.59 -11.65
CA PHE A 271 29.62 -18.04 -11.37
C PHE A 271 28.82 -17.82 -12.66
N HIS A 272 27.85 -18.71 -12.91
CA HIS A 272 26.90 -18.58 -14.00
C HIS A 272 25.54 -18.16 -13.43
N SER A 273 25.29 -16.86 -13.32
CA SER A 273 23.92 -16.40 -13.08
C SER A 273 23.12 -16.58 -14.38
N THR A 274 22.35 -17.65 -14.46
CA THR A 274 21.33 -17.87 -15.49
C THR A 274 20.09 -17.01 -15.21
N LEU A 275 20.24 -15.68 -15.33
CA LEU A 275 19.11 -14.77 -15.55
C LEU A 275 19.56 -13.62 -16.46
N ALA A 276 19.78 -13.95 -17.73
CA ALA A 276 19.50 -13.04 -18.83
C ALA A 276 18.00 -13.13 -19.15
N GLY A 277 17.14 -12.66 -18.24
CA GLY A 277 15.79 -12.24 -18.65
C GLY A 277 15.92 -10.99 -19.54
N PRO A 278 15.03 -10.77 -20.53
CA PRO A 278 15.19 -9.70 -21.50
C PRO A 278 15.32 -8.34 -20.80
N ARG A 279 16.54 -7.79 -20.85
CA ARG A 279 16.80 -6.38 -20.55
C ARG A 279 16.18 -5.55 -21.67
N ARG A 280 14.94 -5.08 -21.50
CA ARG A 280 14.57 -3.82 -22.15
C ARG A 280 15.36 -2.73 -21.46
N GLY A 281 16.36 -2.22 -22.17
CA GLY A 281 17.36 -1.30 -21.66
C GLY A 281 16.73 -0.03 -21.09
N PHE A 282 16.97 0.22 -19.81
CA PHE A 282 16.89 1.56 -19.25
C PHE A 282 18.12 2.33 -19.72
N ALA A 283 17.99 3.02 -20.85
CA ALA A 283 18.85 4.14 -21.15
C ALA A 283 18.58 5.25 -20.12
N ALA A 284 19.66 5.85 -19.61
CA ALA A 284 19.58 6.98 -18.71
C ALA A 284 19.03 8.20 -19.46
N SER A 285 17.80 8.59 -19.15
CA SER A 285 17.32 9.96 -19.40
C SER A 285 16.47 10.39 -18.21
N SER A 286 16.92 11.47 -17.57
CA SER A 286 16.22 12.38 -16.65
C SER A 286 14.78 12.03 -16.23
N GLY A 287 14.59 11.81 -14.92
CA GLY A 287 13.44 12.35 -14.18
C GLY A 287 12.05 11.71 -14.34
N ALA A 288 11.89 10.61 -15.08
CA ALA A 288 10.57 9.96 -15.22
C ALA A 288 10.31 8.89 -14.14
N ARG A 289 9.12 8.96 -13.52
CA ARG A 289 8.58 8.01 -12.55
C ARG A 289 8.68 6.58 -13.08
N ARG A 290 9.32 5.68 -12.34
CA ARG A 290 9.34 4.25 -12.67
C ARG A 290 7.94 3.68 -12.49
N GLY A 291 7.27 3.42 -13.61
CA GLY A 291 5.93 2.85 -13.68
C GLY A 291 5.86 1.43 -13.10
N PHE A 292 4.82 1.19 -12.32
CA PHE A 292 4.39 -0.11 -11.76
C PHE A 292 3.72 -1.01 -12.81
N ALA A 293 4.08 -0.89 -14.08
CA ALA A 293 3.35 -1.45 -15.22
C ALA A 293 3.51 -2.98 -15.43
N ALA A 294 3.89 -3.75 -14.41
CA ALA A 294 4.14 -5.19 -14.52
C ALA A 294 3.31 -6.04 -13.55
N TYR A 295 2.07 -5.64 -13.25
CA TYR A 295 1.09 -6.50 -12.58
C TYR A 295 0.14 -7.10 -13.63
N PRO A 296 0.12 -8.43 -13.84
CA PRO A 296 -0.69 -9.09 -14.89
C PRO A 296 -2.21 -8.86 -14.80
N GLY A 297 -2.73 -8.32 -13.69
CA GLY A 297 -4.15 -7.97 -13.52
C GLY A 297 -4.48 -6.48 -13.69
N LEU A 298 -3.50 -5.58 -13.75
CA LEU A 298 -3.74 -4.13 -13.79
C LEU A 298 -4.17 -3.65 -15.17
N ALA A 299 -3.71 -4.31 -16.24
CA ALA A 299 -4.07 -3.97 -17.61
C ALA A 299 -5.55 -4.20 -17.94
N ALA A 300 -6.25 -5.04 -17.17
CA ALA A 300 -7.68 -5.29 -17.28
C ALA A 300 -8.52 -4.48 -16.26
N ASP A 301 -7.91 -3.60 -15.47
CA ASP A 301 -8.62 -2.79 -14.50
C ASP A 301 -9.44 -1.69 -15.22
N PRO A 302 -10.76 -1.61 -14.99
CA PRO A 302 -11.63 -0.65 -15.68
C PRO A 302 -11.27 0.82 -15.41
N TYR A 303 -10.52 1.09 -14.34
CA TYR A 303 -10.07 2.42 -13.95
C TYR A 303 -8.67 2.77 -14.46
N MET A 304 -7.96 1.83 -15.09
CA MET A 304 -6.61 2.07 -15.62
C MET A 304 -6.63 3.16 -16.70
N LYS A 305 -5.90 4.25 -16.48
CA LYS A 305 -5.66 5.30 -17.48
C LYS A 305 -4.30 5.09 -18.16
N SER A 306 -4.12 5.67 -19.34
CA SER A 306 -2.81 5.68 -19.99
C SER A 306 -1.86 6.67 -19.31
N GLU A 307 -0.56 6.39 -19.35
CA GLU A 307 0.48 7.34 -18.89
C GLU A 307 0.39 8.67 -19.66
N GLU A 308 0.04 8.61 -20.94
CA GLU A 308 -0.20 9.80 -21.77
C GLU A 308 -1.37 10.65 -21.24
N SER A 309 -2.46 10.02 -20.79
CA SER A 309 -3.59 10.73 -20.17
C SER A 309 -3.17 11.44 -18.89
N ALA A 310 -2.37 10.78 -18.04
CA ALA A 310 -1.84 11.40 -16.83
C ALA A 310 -0.91 12.57 -17.16
N ALA A 311 -0.02 12.41 -18.15
CA ALA A 311 0.88 13.45 -18.59
C ALA A 311 0.13 14.68 -19.13
N LYS A 312 -0.89 14.48 -19.97
CA LYS A 312 -1.76 15.55 -20.49
C LYS A 312 -2.48 16.29 -19.36
N CYS A 313 -2.99 15.56 -18.37
CA CYS A 313 -3.60 16.15 -17.19
C CYS A 313 -2.61 17.06 -16.45
N LEU A 314 -1.40 16.56 -16.16
CA LEU A 314 -0.37 17.33 -15.45
C LEU A 314 0.09 18.56 -16.25
N GLU A 315 0.24 18.43 -17.56
CA GLU A 315 0.62 19.54 -18.45
C GLU A 315 -0.45 20.62 -18.51
N PHE A 316 -1.72 20.23 -18.59
CA PHE A 316 -2.85 21.16 -18.55
C PHE A 316 -2.91 21.88 -17.19
N MET A 317 -2.69 21.16 -16.08
CA MET A 317 -2.61 21.78 -14.75
C MET A 317 -1.42 22.74 -14.62
N ALA A 318 -0.24 22.36 -15.12
CA ALA A 318 0.97 23.20 -15.11
C ALA A 318 0.84 24.46 -15.98
N THR A 319 0.00 24.40 -17.02
CA THR A 319 -0.28 25.53 -17.91
C THR A 319 -1.21 26.55 -17.24
N HIS A 320 -2.29 26.10 -16.61
CA HIS A 320 -3.35 26.98 -16.11
C HIS A 320 -3.15 27.42 -14.65
N ARG A 321 -2.51 26.57 -13.83
CA ARG A 321 -2.00 26.86 -12.47
C ARG A 321 -2.99 27.38 -11.43
N ALA A 322 -4.26 27.58 -11.76
CA ALA A 322 -5.30 28.04 -10.83
C ALA A 322 -6.52 27.13 -10.91
N THR A 323 -6.89 26.53 -9.77
CA THR A 323 -8.04 25.65 -9.62
C THR A 323 -9.16 26.36 -8.86
N ALA A 324 -10.33 26.45 -9.47
CA ALA A 324 -11.54 26.93 -8.82
C ALA A 324 -12.14 25.79 -7.99
N VAL A 325 -12.13 25.93 -6.67
CA VAL A 325 -12.55 24.89 -5.72
C VAL A 325 -13.90 25.25 -5.12
N LEU A 326 -14.95 24.59 -5.58
CA LEU A 326 -16.32 24.92 -5.20
C LEU A 326 -16.87 23.97 -4.14
N ARG A 327 -17.19 24.57 -2.99
CA ARG A 327 -18.01 23.97 -1.93
C ARG A 327 -19.23 24.86 -1.71
N THR A 328 -20.41 24.29 -1.81
CA THR A 328 -21.67 24.99 -1.59
C THR A 328 -22.71 24.04 -0.99
N PRO A 329 -23.59 24.51 -0.09
CA PRO A 329 -24.68 23.69 0.44
C PRO A 329 -25.84 23.49 -0.56
N SER A 330 -25.81 24.12 -1.76
CA SER A 330 -26.88 24.02 -2.77
C SER A 330 -26.34 23.47 -4.10
N LYS A 331 -27.04 22.45 -4.63
CA LYS A 331 -26.78 21.88 -5.97
C LYS A 331 -27.06 22.93 -7.04
N GLU A 332 -28.12 23.71 -6.86
CA GLU A 332 -28.63 24.71 -7.80
C GLU A 332 -27.63 25.84 -8.00
N SER A 333 -27.02 26.33 -6.92
CA SER A 333 -25.99 27.38 -6.99
C SER A 333 -24.66 26.88 -7.52
N ALA A 334 -24.40 25.56 -7.52
CA ALA A 334 -23.09 25.02 -7.89
C ALA A 334 -22.73 25.28 -9.35
N ALA A 335 -23.70 25.10 -10.26
CA ALA A 335 -23.50 25.33 -11.68
C ALA A 335 -23.25 26.80 -12.01
N GLY A 336 -24.10 27.71 -11.49
CA GLY A 336 -23.96 29.16 -11.73
C GLY A 336 -22.63 29.72 -11.23
N ALA A 337 -22.20 29.32 -10.03
CA ALA A 337 -20.93 29.76 -9.48
C ALA A 337 -19.73 29.26 -10.32
N MET A 338 -19.69 27.97 -10.68
CA MET A 338 -18.58 27.44 -11.47
C MET A 338 -18.56 28.01 -12.89
N ASP A 339 -19.72 28.21 -13.52
CA ASP A 339 -19.84 28.86 -14.83
C ASP A 339 -19.26 30.29 -14.77
N ALA A 340 -19.57 31.07 -13.73
CA ALA A 340 -18.99 32.39 -13.53
C ALA A 340 -17.46 32.37 -13.41
N ALA A 341 -16.90 31.41 -12.67
CA ALA A 341 -15.46 31.25 -12.56
C ALA A 341 -14.81 30.91 -13.92
N ILE A 342 -15.47 30.05 -14.72
CA ILE A 342 -15.00 29.70 -16.07
C ILE A 342 -15.08 30.90 -17.01
N ARG A 343 -16.15 31.71 -16.96
CA ARG A 343 -16.26 32.97 -17.73
C ARG A 343 -15.11 33.92 -17.40
N GLY A 344 -14.78 34.04 -16.12
CA GLY A 344 -13.63 34.84 -15.65
C GLY A 344 -12.25 34.24 -15.97
N GLY A 345 -12.21 33.03 -16.56
CA GLY A 345 -11.01 32.49 -17.19
C GLY A 345 -10.40 31.26 -16.51
N PHE A 346 -11.00 30.71 -15.46
CA PHE A 346 -10.55 29.44 -14.89
C PHE A 346 -10.73 28.29 -15.88
N LYS A 347 -9.77 27.36 -15.83
CA LYS A 347 -9.75 26.15 -16.68
C LYS A 347 -9.65 24.86 -15.89
N LEU A 348 -9.36 24.93 -14.59
CA LEU A 348 -9.35 23.80 -13.67
C LEU A 348 -10.49 24.00 -12.66
N CYS A 349 -11.38 23.02 -12.57
CA CYS A 349 -12.57 23.06 -11.72
C CYS A 349 -12.56 21.87 -10.76
N GLU A 350 -12.61 22.11 -9.45
CA GLU A 350 -12.76 21.08 -8.42
C GLU A 350 -14.16 21.20 -7.79
N PHE A 351 -15.00 20.18 -7.97
CA PHE A 351 -16.26 20.06 -7.23
C PHE A 351 -16.04 19.18 -6.01
N THR A 352 -16.43 19.65 -4.83
CA THR A 352 -16.23 18.88 -3.59
C THR A 352 -17.39 17.95 -3.28
N LEU A 353 -17.15 16.71 -2.83
CA LEU A 353 -18.19 15.75 -2.43
C LEU A 353 -19.09 16.23 -1.28
N THR A 354 -18.70 17.29 -0.57
CA THR A 354 -19.55 17.97 0.43
C THR A 354 -20.68 18.80 -0.20
N THR A 355 -20.65 19.04 -1.51
CA THR A 355 -21.72 19.71 -2.24
C THR A 355 -22.81 18.69 -2.60
N PRO A 356 -24.09 18.91 -2.24
CA PRO A 356 -25.17 18.02 -2.63
C PRO A 356 -25.24 17.84 -4.15
N GLY A 357 -25.39 16.60 -4.61
CA GLY A 357 -25.44 16.27 -6.05
C GLY A 357 -24.13 16.55 -6.81
N CYS A 358 -23.00 16.64 -6.11
CA CYS A 358 -21.67 16.94 -6.69
C CYS A 358 -21.37 16.13 -7.96
N LEU A 359 -21.58 14.81 -7.92
CA LEU A 359 -21.24 13.93 -9.05
C LEU A 359 -22.10 14.20 -10.29
N ASP A 360 -23.38 14.54 -10.13
CA ASP A 360 -24.25 14.91 -11.25
C ASP A 360 -23.75 16.22 -11.89
N VAL A 361 -23.50 17.23 -11.06
CA VAL A 361 -23.00 18.54 -11.53
C VAL A 361 -21.64 18.38 -12.21
N LEU A 362 -20.77 17.53 -11.66
CA LEU A 362 -19.48 17.19 -12.25
C LEU A 362 -19.66 16.58 -13.64
N ALA A 363 -20.55 15.60 -13.78
CA ALA A 363 -20.83 14.94 -15.07
C ALA A 363 -21.37 15.93 -16.11
N ASP A 364 -22.29 16.82 -15.71
CA ASP A 364 -22.83 17.88 -16.56
C ASP A 364 -21.72 18.83 -17.05
N PHE A 365 -20.82 19.25 -16.15
CA PHE A 365 -19.69 20.10 -16.51
C PHE A 365 -18.66 19.40 -17.36
N ARG A 366 -18.39 18.12 -17.07
CA ARG A 366 -17.51 17.28 -17.88
C ARG A 366 -18.00 17.21 -19.32
N ALA A 367 -19.31 17.06 -19.54
CA ALA A 367 -19.91 17.07 -20.87
C ALA A 367 -19.91 18.47 -21.51
N LYS A 368 -20.33 19.50 -20.77
CA LYS A 368 -20.47 20.88 -21.26
C LYS A 368 -19.15 21.54 -21.66
N TYR A 369 -18.06 21.24 -20.93
CA TYR A 369 -16.76 21.89 -21.09
C TYR A 369 -15.64 20.96 -21.57
N ASP A 370 -15.98 19.85 -22.23
CA ASP A 370 -14.99 18.93 -22.78
C ASP A 370 -13.98 19.64 -23.69
N GLY A 371 -12.70 19.32 -23.51
CA GLY A 371 -11.56 19.97 -24.19
C GLY A 371 -11.31 21.44 -23.83
N LYS A 372 -12.22 22.11 -23.10
CA LYS A 372 -12.09 23.52 -22.72
C LYS A 372 -11.63 23.69 -21.27
N CYS A 373 -12.18 22.91 -20.36
CA CYS A 373 -11.82 22.91 -18.94
C CYS A 373 -11.54 21.47 -18.49
N MET A 374 -10.72 21.33 -17.45
CA MET A 374 -10.57 20.07 -16.74
C MET A 374 -11.37 20.09 -15.46
N VAL A 375 -12.19 19.05 -15.28
CA VAL A 375 -13.06 18.90 -14.12
C VAL A 375 -12.52 17.77 -13.24
N GLY A 376 -12.31 18.05 -11.97
CA GLY A 376 -11.90 17.09 -10.96
C GLY A 376 -12.85 17.07 -9.78
N CYS A 377 -12.67 16.06 -8.92
CA CYS A 377 -13.48 15.86 -7.73
C CYS A 377 -12.61 15.99 -6.47
N GLY A 378 -13.08 16.80 -5.54
CA GLY A 378 -12.46 17.07 -4.24
C GLY A 378 -13.19 16.41 -3.08
N THR A 379 -12.54 16.38 -1.91
CA THR A 379 -13.08 15.72 -0.70
C THR A 379 -13.23 14.20 -0.85
N ILE A 380 -12.29 13.57 -1.55
CA ILE A 380 -12.17 12.11 -1.61
C ILE A 380 -11.51 11.61 -0.32
N LEU A 381 -12.16 10.71 0.41
CA LEU A 381 -11.66 10.16 1.67
C LEU A 381 -11.40 8.65 1.62
N ASP A 382 -11.93 7.95 0.61
CA ASP A 382 -11.67 6.53 0.39
C ASP A 382 -11.65 6.15 -1.11
N ILE A 383 -11.38 4.87 -1.41
CA ILE A 383 -11.31 4.36 -2.78
C ILE A 383 -12.69 4.36 -3.48
N ASN A 384 -13.78 4.18 -2.74
CA ASN A 384 -15.12 4.19 -3.32
C ASN A 384 -15.54 5.60 -3.75
N ASP A 385 -15.18 6.62 -2.99
CA ASP A 385 -15.27 8.03 -3.40
C ASP A 385 -14.52 8.27 -4.71
N ALA A 386 -13.27 7.81 -4.80
CA ALA A 386 -12.45 7.97 -5.99
C ALA A 386 -13.08 7.29 -7.22
N LYS A 387 -13.56 6.04 -7.07
CA LYS A 387 -14.24 5.31 -8.14
C LYS A 387 -15.49 6.06 -8.63
N ARG A 388 -16.38 6.46 -7.72
CA ARG A 388 -17.60 7.20 -8.05
C ARG A 388 -17.30 8.52 -8.76
N ALA A 389 -16.24 9.23 -8.34
CA ALA A 389 -15.79 10.44 -9.00
C ALA A 389 -15.28 10.18 -10.43
N ILE A 390 -14.46 9.14 -10.64
CA ILE A 390 -13.97 8.78 -11.97
C ILE A 390 -15.11 8.30 -12.87
N ASP A 391 -16.07 7.54 -12.33
CA ASP A 391 -17.25 7.08 -13.06
C ASP A 391 -18.14 8.26 -13.50
N ALA A 392 -18.24 9.31 -12.68
CA ALA A 392 -18.88 10.57 -13.04
C ALA A 392 -18.07 11.43 -14.04
N GLY A 393 -16.83 11.02 -14.36
CA GLY A 393 -16.00 11.66 -15.37
C GLY A 393 -14.90 12.58 -14.83
N ALA A 394 -14.58 12.52 -13.53
CA ALA A 394 -13.48 13.31 -12.96
C ALA A 394 -12.15 12.99 -13.66
N GLN A 395 -11.40 14.03 -14.02
CA GLN A 395 -10.12 13.91 -14.71
C GLN A 395 -8.92 13.96 -13.74
N PHE A 396 -9.13 14.48 -12.54
CA PHE A 396 -8.17 14.44 -11.43
C PHE A 396 -8.91 14.35 -10.09
N ILE A 397 -8.20 13.84 -9.09
CA ILE A 397 -8.71 13.57 -7.75
C ILE A 397 -8.01 14.47 -6.74
N ILE A 398 -8.78 15.03 -5.80
CA ILE A 398 -8.26 15.85 -4.71
C ILE A 398 -8.79 15.33 -3.37
N ALA A 399 -7.89 15.09 -2.43
CA ALA A 399 -8.24 14.77 -1.05
C ALA A 399 -7.91 15.97 -0.15
N PRO A 400 -8.68 16.21 0.94
CA PRO A 400 -8.39 17.29 1.87
C PRO A 400 -7.24 16.91 2.82
N VAL A 401 -6.93 15.62 2.95
CA VAL A 401 -5.87 15.05 3.79
C VAL A 401 -5.09 13.99 3.01
N PHE A 402 -4.01 13.49 3.60
CA PHE A 402 -3.19 12.45 3.01
C PHE A 402 -3.79 11.08 3.34
N VAL A 403 -4.37 10.44 2.33
CA VAL A 403 -4.99 9.10 2.44
C VAL A 403 -4.15 8.11 1.61
N PRO A 404 -3.20 7.37 2.24
CA PRO A 404 -2.23 6.51 1.54
C PRO A 404 -2.83 5.53 0.53
N GLU A 405 -3.95 4.92 0.89
CA GLU A 405 -4.66 3.93 0.08
C GLU A 405 -5.24 4.55 -1.20
N VAL A 406 -5.79 5.76 -1.13
CA VAL A 406 -6.31 6.47 -2.32
C VAL A 406 -5.15 6.94 -3.20
N VAL A 407 -4.06 7.45 -2.61
CA VAL A 407 -2.86 7.84 -3.36
C VAL A 407 -2.29 6.66 -4.13
N THR A 408 -2.11 5.53 -3.45
CA THR A 408 -1.59 4.31 -4.06
C THR A 408 -2.53 3.80 -5.16
N TRP A 409 -3.84 3.76 -4.88
CA TRP A 409 -4.84 3.32 -5.85
C TRP A 409 -4.85 4.17 -7.13
N CYS A 410 -4.80 5.50 -7.00
CA CYS A 410 -4.75 6.43 -8.14
C CYS A 410 -3.42 6.34 -8.90
N SER A 411 -2.30 6.32 -8.17
CA SER A 411 -0.94 6.24 -8.73
C SER A 411 -0.76 5.00 -9.60
N MET A 412 -1.18 3.83 -9.11
CA MET A 412 -1.14 2.58 -9.86
C MET A 412 -1.98 2.62 -11.13
N ARG A 413 -3.01 3.48 -11.20
CA ARG A 413 -3.95 3.58 -12.32
C ARG A 413 -3.70 4.77 -13.25
N ASN A 414 -2.57 5.46 -13.11
CA ASN A 414 -2.28 6.69 -13.83
C ASN A 414 -3.37 7.77 -13.66
N ILE A 415 -4.04 7.79 -12.52
CA ILE A 415 -5.01 8.83 -12.17
C ILE A 415 -4.24 9.91 -11.41
N VAL A 416 -4.33 11.16 -11.88
CA VAL A 416 -3.69 12.29 -11.20
C VAL A 416 -4.41 12.57 -9.89
N ILE A 417 -3.67 12.48 -8.79
CA ILE A 417 -4.16 12.78 -7.45
C ILE A 417 -3.36 13.91 -6.79
N CYS A 418 -4.07 14.79 -6.09
CA CYS A 418 -3.51 15.84 -5.25
C CYS A 418 -3.98 15.66 -3.80
N PRO A 419 -3.27 14.84 -2.98
CA PRO A 419 -3.62 14.66 -1.58
C PRO A 419 -3.30 15.91 -0.74
N GLY A 420 -4.14 16.18 0.25
CA GLY A 420 -3.95 17.27 1.20
C GLY A 420 -2.86 16.96 2.20
N THR A 421 -1.98 17.91 2.43
CA THR A 421 -0.84 17.81 3.36
C THR A 421 -0.66 19.17 4.01
N GLN A 422 -0.17 19.21 5.24
CA GLN A 422 0.15 20.48 5.91
C GLN A 422 1.64 20.60 6.24
N THR A 423 2.34 19.47 6.35
CA THR A 423 3.77 19.42 6.70
C THR A 423 4.65 18.92 5.54
N PRO A 424 5.96 19.26 5.53
CA PRO A 424 6.89 18.71 4.54
C PRO A 424 6.99 17.18 4.58
N THR A 425 6.84 16.57 5.77
CA THR A 425 6.89 15.12 5.96
C THR A 425 5.72 14.42 5.28
N GLU A 426 4.50 14.94 5.44
CA GLU A 426 3.31 14.40 4.76
C GLU A 426 3.41 14.59 3.24
N ALA A 427 3.84 15.77 2.79
CA ALA A 427 4.05 16.06 1.37
C ALA A 427 5.07 15.10 0.74
N TYR A 428 6.17 14.84 1.43
CA TYR A 428 7.17 13.86 0.99
C TYR A 428 6.66 12.41 1.04
N GLY A 429 5.87 12.05 2.05
CA GLY A 429 5.19 10.76 2.12
C GLY A 429 4.29 10.51 0.91
N ALA A 430 3.45 11.49 0.57
CA ALA A 430 2.57 11.44 -0.60
C ALA A 430 3.36 11.34 -1.91
N TYR A 431 4.44 12.12 -2.07
CA TYR A 431 5.34 12.05 -3.22
C TYR A 431 5.94 10.65 -3.42
N LYS A 432 6.44 10.03 -2.34
CA LYS A 432 7.00 8.66 -2.40
C LYS A 432 5.98 7.61 -2.82
N MET A 433 4.70 7.82 -2.53
CA MET A 433 3.59 6.95 -2.97
C MET A 433 3.11 7.26 -4.40
N GLY A 434 3.76 8.20 -5.09
CA GLY A 434 3.52 8.52 -6.49
C GLY A 434 2.53 9.66 -6.72
N ALA A 435 2.11 10.38 -5.67
CA ALA A 435 1.29 11.58 -5.85
C ALA A 435 2.06 12.65 -6.66
N PRO A 436 1.54 13.11 -7.81
CA PRO A 436 2.20 14.11 -8.63
C PRO A 436 2.28 15.50 -8.02
N ILE A 437 1.28 15.87 -7.22
CA ILE A 437 1.06 17.22 -6.71
C ILE A 437 0.63 17.06 -5.25
N GLN A 438 1.04 17.96 -4.36
CA GLN A 438 0.68 17.95 -2.94
C GLN A 438 -0.13 19.20 -2.63
N LYS A 439 -1.41 19.02 -2.29
CA LYS A 439 -2.28 20.12 -1.86
C LYS A 439 -1.82 20.56 -0.48
N ILE A 440 -1.61 21.87 -0.30
CA ILE A 440 -1.33 22.41 1.04
C ILE A 440 -2.65 22.84 1.66
N PHE A 441 -3.13 22.05 2.62
CA PHE A 441 -4.44 22.21 3.24
C PHE A 441 -4.50 21.61 4.66
N PRO A 442 -5.08 22.33 5.64
CA PRO A 442 -5.42 23.75 5.59
C PRO A 442 -4.15 24.62 5.44
N GLY A 443 -4.33 25.92 5.24
CA GLY A 443 -3.23 26.84 4.97
C GLY A 443 -2.14 26.80 6.05
N VAL A 444 -0.95 27.28 5.71
CA VAL A 444 0.23 27.28 6.59
C VAL A 444 0.57 28.70 7.03
N ALA A 445 1.14 28.83 8.23
CA ALA A 445 1.68 30.10 8.71
C ALA A 445 2.76 30.63 7.76
N ASN A 446 2.93 31.96 7.72
CA ASN A 446 3.85 32.67 6.83
C ASN A 446 3.54 32.56 5.32
N ASN A 447 2.32 32.14 4.95
CA ASN A 447 1.76 32.27 3.59
C ASN A 447 2.73 31.72 2.51
N HIS A 448 2.99 32.45 1.43
CA HIS A 448 3.80 32.02 0.29
C HIS A 448 5.28 31.80 0.64
N MET A 449 5.77 32.39 1.75
CA MET A 449 7.15 32.19 2.20
C MET A 449 7.40 30.77 2.69
N TRP A 450 6.38 30.11 3.24
CA TRP A 450 6.46 28.69 3.56
C TRP A 450 6.68 27.84 2.31
N ILE A 451 5.95 28.13 1.22
CA ILE A 451 6.11 27.43 -0.06
C ILE A 451 7.53 27.61 -0.59
N LYS A 452 8.07 28.83 -0.51
CA LYS A 452 9.45 29.12 -0.90
C LYS A 452 10.46 28.29 -0.11
N ALA A 453 10.32 28.24 1.22
CA ALA A 453 11.21 27.51 2.10
C ALA A 453 11.18 26.00 1.83
N VAL A 454 9.98 25.41 1.72
CA VAL A 454 9.83 23.98 1.47
C VAL A 454 10.29 23.60 0.07
N SER A 455 9.94 24.38 -0.95
CA SER A 455 10.36 24.10 -2.34
C SER A 455 11.89 24.18 -2.50
N ALA A 456 12.56 25.05 -1.73
CA ALA A 456 14.02 25.12 -1.71
C ALA A 456 14.66 23.88 -1.06
N ALA A 457 14.07 23.35 0.02
CA ALA A 457 14.57 22.17 0.72
C ALA A 457 14.20 20.84 0.01
N LEU A 458 13.04 20.79 -0.64
CA LEU A 458 12.44 19.60 -1.24
C LEU A 458 12.00 19.90 -2.68
N PRO A 459 12.95 20.11 -3.63
CA PRO A 459 12.64 20.51 -5.01
C PRO A 459 11.87 19.43 -5.81
N CYS A 460 11.78 18.21 -5.29
CA CYS A 460 10.98 17.13 -5.88
C CYS A 460 9.47 17.31 -5.72
N LEU A 461 9.02 18.17 -4.79
CA LEU A 461 7.61 18.36 -4.49
C LEU A 461 6.96 19.36 -5.43
N SER A 462 5.70 19.12 -5.78
CA SER A 462 4.86 20.04 -6.55
C SER A 462 3.72 20.54 -5.67
N LEU A 463 3.96 21.65 -4.98
CA LEU A 463 3.04 22.15 -3.94
C LEU A 463 1.91 23.00 -4.55
N MET A 464 0.68 22.75 -4.11
CA MET A 464 -0.53 23.48 -4.53
C MET A 464 -1.30 24.02 -3.31
N PRO A 465 -0.95 25.21 -2.79
CA PRO A 465 -1.69 25.84 -1.70
C PRO A 465 -3.13 26.17 -2.10
N THR A 466 -4.09 25.81 -1.25
CA THR A 466 -5.53 26.00 -1.52
C THR A 466 -6.26 26.78 -0.43
N SER A 467 -5.74 26.77 0.80
CA SER A 467 -6.25 27.58 1.91
C SER A 467 -5.22 28.66 2.24
N GLY A 468 -5.67 29.91 2.41
CA GLY A 468 -4.80 31.09 2.56
C GLY A 468 -4.49 31.83 1.24
N VAL A 469 -4.90 31.27 0.10
CA VAL A 469 -4.84 31.95 -1.20
C VAL A 469 -6.07 32.84 -1.37
N ASP A 470 -5.88 34.09 -1.76
CA ASP A 470 -6.94 35.06 -2.04
C ASP A 470 -6.77 35.72 -3.42
N LEU A 471 -7.61 36.73 -3.70
CA LEU A 471 -7.65 37.43 -4.98
C LEU A 471 -6.38 38.24 -5.27
N ASP A 472 -5.61 38.60 -4.24
CA ASP A 472 -4.47 39.52 -4.32
C ASP A 472 -3.13 38.78 -4.25
N ASN A 473 -3.06 37.68 -3.50
CA ASN A 473 -1.81 36.97 -3.20
C ASN A 473 -1.52 35.73 -4.10
N ALA A 474 -2.45 35.33 -4.97
CA ALA A 474 -2.30 34.13 -5.82
C ALA A 474 -1.00 34.15 -6.65
N GLY A 475 -0.62 35.31 -7.20
CA GLY A 475 0.62 35.46 -7.96
C GLY A 475 1.89 35.31 -7.12
N GLU A 476 1.85 35.66 -5.83
CA GLU A 476 3.01 35.58 -4.92
C GLU A 476 3.34 34.13 -4.57
N TYR A 477 2.32 33.29 -4.36
CA TYR A 477 2.47 31.85 -4.21
C TYR A 477 3.15 31.22 -5.43
N LEU A 478 2.71 31.58 -6.64
CA LEU A 478 3.28 31.06 -7.88
C LEU A 478 4.73 31.51 -8.10
N LYS A 479 5.06 32.77 -7.78
CA LYS A 479 6.44 33.30 -7.80
C LYS A 479 7.34 32.63 -6.76
N SER A 480 6.75 32.19 -5.65
CA SER A 480 7.45 31.51 -4.55
C SER A 480 7.70 30.01 -4.81
N GLY A 481 7.33 29.51 -5.99
CA GLY A 481 7.66 28.14 -6.42
C GLY A 481 6.47 27.19 -6.51
N ALA A 482 5.28 27.60 -6.07
CA ALA A 482 4.07 26.77 -6.13
C ALA A 482 3.83 26.24 -7.56
N PHE A 483 3.43 24.97 -7.64
CA PHE A 483 3.03 24.34 -8.90
C PHE A 483 1.77 25.05 -9.46
N GLY A 484 0.77 25.21 -8.61
CA GLY A 484 -0.46 25.94 -8.85
C GLY A 484 -1.07 26.43 -7.54
N VAL A 485 -2.25 27.03 -7.60
CA VAL A 485 -3.03 27.49 -6.44
C VAL A 485 -4.48 27.01 -6.55
N GLY A 486 -5.10 26.71 -5.42
CA GLY A 486 -6.54 26.47 -5.32
C GLY A 486 -7.25 27.65 -4.67
N LEU A 487 -8.39 28.06 -5.20
CA LEU A 487 -9.18 29.17 -4.68
C LEU A 487 -10.55 28.64 -4.21
N VAL A 488 -10.87 28.90 -2.95
CA VAL A 488 -12.11 28.49 -2.27
C VAL A 488 -13.01 29.70 -2.01
N ALA A 489 -13.34 30.00 -0.75
CA ALA A 489 -14.22 31.10 -0.34
C ALA A 489 -13.82 32.49 -0.90
N PRO A 490 -12.54 32.86 -1.08
CA PRO A 490 -12.21 34.13 -1.71
C PRO A 490 -12.71 34.26 -3.15
N LEU A 491 -12.75 33.17 -3.91
CA LEU A 491 -13.33 33.14 -5.26
C LEU A 491 -14.85 32.97 -5.22
N PHE A 492 -15.34 32.15 -4.28
CA PHE A 492 -16.76 31.85 -4.09
C PHE A 492 -17.26 32.32 -2.71
N PRO A 493 -17.41 33.63 -2.46
CA PRO A 493 -17.90 34.10 -1.17
C PRO A 493 -19.31 33.53 -0.89
N PRO A 494 -19.55 32.92 0.27
CA PRO A 494 -20.83 32.24 0.56
C PRO A 494 -22.06 33.12 0.34
N GLU A 495 -21.97 34.41 0.68
CA GLU A 495 -23.03 35.40 0.50
C GLU A 495 -23.32 35.70 -0.98
N LYS A 496 -22.28 35.71 -1.83
CA LYS A 496 -22.42 35.92 -3.28
C LYS A 496 -23.01 34.70 -3.97
N VAL A 497 -22.60 33.50 -3.55
CA VAL A 497 -23.16 32.23 -4.03
C VAL A 497 -24.64 32.11 -3.66
N ALA A 498 -25.00 32.45 -2.42
CA ALA A 498 -26.38 32.43 -1.95
C ALA A 498 -27.27 33.46 -2.68
N ALA A 499 -26.74 34.64 -2.97
CA ALA A 499 -27.44 35.69 -3.72
C ALA A 499 -27.49 35.47 -5.25
N SER A 500 -26.85 34.41 -5.75
CA SER A 500 -26.68 34.17 -7.20
C SER A 500 -25.99 35.34 -7.94
N ASP A 501 -25.07 36.04 -7.26
CA ASP A 501 -24.32 37.17 -7.79
C ASP A 501 -23.12 36.66 -8.63
N TRP A 502 -23.46 36.11 -9.80
CA TRP A 502 -22.51 35.48 -10.72
C TRP A 502 -21.53 36.47 -11.34
N ASP A 503 -21.93 37.73 -11.50
CA ASP A 503 -21.07 38.76 -12.07
C ASP A 503 -19.98 39.16 -11.07
N ALA A 504 -20.27 39.18 -9.76
CA ALA A 504 -19.24 39.36 -8.75
C ALA A 504 -18.23 38.18 -8.71
N ILE A 505 -18.71 36.94 -8.87
CA ILE A 505 -17.82 35.76 -8.93
C ILE A 505 -16.96 35.80 -10.19
N GLU A 506 -17.52 36.20 -11.33
CA GLU A 506 -16.74 36.40 -12.57
C GLU A 506 -15.68 37.49 -12.40
N ALA A 507 -16.02 38.63 -11.79
CA ALA A 507 -15.07 39.71 -11.52
C ALA A 507 -13.92 39.25 -10.60
N ASN A 508 -14.22 38.45 -9.56
CA ASN A 508 -13.21 37.83 -8.71
C ASN A 508 -12.31 36.89 -9.50
N ALA A 509 -12.89 36.08 -10.39
CA ALA A 509 -12.16 35.16 -11.24
C ALA A 509 -11.20 35.89 -12.20
N VAL A 510 -11.67 36.96 -12.85
CA VAL A 510 -10.83 37.81 -13.73
C VAL A 510 -9.63 38.35 -12.95
N LYS A 511 -9.86 38.91 -11.75
CA LYS A 511 -8.80 39.47 -10.91
C LYS A 511 -7.73 38.43 -10.57
N VAL A 512 -8.11 37.21 -10.18
CA VAL A 512 -7.15 36.12 -9.91
C VAL A 512 -6.39 35.74 -11.18
N MET A 513 -7.09 35.55 -12.29
CA MET A 513 -6.49 35.09 -13.54
C MET A 513 -5.52 36.11 -14.13
N GLU A 514 -5.71 37.41 -13.92
CA GLU A 514 -4.72 38.45 -14.24
C GLU A 514 -3.40 38.22 -13.50
N LYS A 515 -3.46 37.96 -12.18
CA LYS A 515 -2.26 37.69 -11.36
C LYS A 515 -1.57 36.40 -11.78
N VAL A 516 -2.34 35.36 -12.11
CA VAL A 516 -1.78 34.06 -12.54
C VAL A 516 -1.14 34.16 -13.92
N ARG A 517 -1.80 34.80 -14.89
CA ARG A 517 -1.25 35.01 -16.24
C ARG A 517 0.01 35.87 -16.24
N ALA A 518 0.12 36.84 -15.32
CA ALA A 518 1.32 37.65 -15.16
C ALA A 518 2.56 36.83 -14.73
N VAL A 519 2.38 35.64 -14.13
CA VAL A 519 3.49 34.72 -13.79
C VAL A 519 3.76 33.72 -14.91
N GLY A 520 2.75 33.34 -15.68
CA GLY A 520 2.87 32.40 -16.79
C GLY A 520 2.88 30.92 -16.38
N PRO A 521 3.04 30.00 -17.36
CA PRO A 521 3.00 28.56 -17.11
C PRO A 521 4.21 28.08 -16.29
N LYS A 522 4.09 26.92 -15.64
CA LYS A 522 5.22 26.28 -14.96
C LYS A 522 6.12 25.62 -16.01
N LEU A 523 7.32 26.15 -16.22
CA LEU A 523 8.31 25.58 -17.13
C LEU A 523 8.79 24.21 -16.59
N LYS A 524 8.91 23.21 -17.48
CA LYS A 524 9.53 21.91 -17.17
C LYS A 524 11.02 22.17 -16.86
N HIS A 525 11.47 21.79 -15.67
CA HIS A 525 12.89 21.66 -15.34
C HIS A 525 13.31 20.21 -15.51
#